data_AF-A0A946JP76-F1
#
_entry.id   AF-A0A946JP76-F1
#
_cell.length_a   1.000
_cell.length_b   1.000
_cell.length_c   1.000
_cell.angle_alpha   90.00
_cell.angle_beta   90.00
_cell.angle_gamma   90.00
#
_symmetry.space_group_name_H-M   'P 1'
#
loop_
_entity.id
_entity.type
_entity.pdbx_description
1 polymer ?
#
loop_
_entity_poly.entity_id
_entity_poly.type
_entity_poly.pdbx_seq_one_letter_code
_entity_poly.pdbx_strand_id
1 'polypeptide(L)' 'TLETITLNINDFPRKDGIVIEPVLSAPEGVKPLTDDAVKPFAGLAGLRDKLKE' A
#
# COMPACT_ATOMS: atom_id res chain seq x y z
N THR A 1 25.51 -29.29 6.13
CA THR A 1 24.68 -30.50 5.94
C THR A 1 23.42 -30.09 5.19
N LEU A 2 22.52 -31.02 4.85
CA LEU A 2 21.31 -30.69 4.07
C LEU A 2 20.43 -29.66 4.81
N GLU A 3 20.44 -29.70 6.14
CA GLU A 3 19.70 -28.74 6.99
C GLU A 3 20.19 -27.29 6.85
N THR A 4 21.49 -27.08 6.61
CA THR A 4 22.06 -25.73 6.43
C THR A 4 21.61 -25.08 5.12
N ILE A 5 21.35 -25.89 4.10
CA ILE A 5 20.90 -25.42 2.77
C ILE A 5 19.42 -25.04 2.85
N THR A 6 18.61 -25.84 3.54
CA THR A 6 17.18 -25.57 3.72
C THR A 6 16.91 -24.26 4.45
N LEU A 7 17.72 -23.89 5.45
CA LEU A 7 17.55 -22.63 6.19
C LEU A 7 17.88 -21.37 5.37
N ASN A 8 18.70 -21.50 4.33
CA ASN A 8 19.09 -20.37 3.47
C ASN A 8 18.13 -20.15 2.30
N ILE A 9 17.17 -21.04 2.08
CA ILE A 9 16.14 -20.88 1.06
C ILE A 9 14.99 -20.11 1.70
N ASN A 10 14.64 -18.98 1.08
CA ASN A 10 13.49 -18.18 1.50
C ASN A 10 12.22 -19.03 1.35
N ASP A 11 11.41 -19.17 2.41
CA ASP A 11 10.25 -20.09 2.43
C ASP A 11 9.24 -19.84 1.30
N PHE A 12 9.21 -18.60 0.78
CA PHE A 12 8.40 -18.18 -0.35
C PHE A 12 9.24 -17.36 -1.33
N PRO A 13 10.00 -18.01 -2.24
CA PRO A 13 10.83 -17.29 -3.19
C PRO A 13 9.93 -16.53 -4.16
N ARG A 14 9.84 -15.21 -3.98
CA ARG A 14 9.24 -14.34 -4.98
C ARG A 14 10.21 -14.22 -6.15
N LYS A 15 9.69 -14.23 -7.37
CA LYS A 15 10.49 -13.91 -8.54
C LYS A 15 11.00 -12.48 -8.41
N ASP A 16 12.29 -12.29 -8.67
CA ASP A 16 12.90 -10.96 -8.63
C ASP A 16 12.21 -10.00 -9.61
N GLY A 17 12.00 -8.76 -9.17
CA GLY A 17 11.34 -7.72 -9.95
C GLY A 17 9.81 -7.79 -9.97
N ILE A 18 9.16 -8.66 -9.19
CA ILE A 18 7.70 -8.61 -9.03
C ILE A 18 7.30 -7.40 -8.17
N VAL A 19 6.57 -6.47 -8.78
CA VAL A 19 5.83 -5.41 -8.09
C VAL A 19 4.42 -5.93 -7.81
N ILE A 20 4.01 -5.93 -6.54
CA ILE A 20 2.63 -6.26 -6.16
C ILE A 20 1.82 -4.98 -6.26
N GLU A 21 0.95 -4.89 -7.25
CA GLU A 21 0.05 -3.75 -7.41
C GLU A 21 -1.12 -3.84 -6.42
N PRO A 22 -1.58 -2.70 -5.89
CA PRO A 22 -2.74 -2.66 -5.01
C PRO A 22 -4.02 -3.01 -5.78
N VAL A 23 -4.88 -3.81 -5.16
CA VAL A 23 -6.22 -4.08 -5.68
C VAL A 23 -7.10 -2.87 -5.43
N LEU A 24 -7.48 -2.17 -6.50
CA LEU A 24 -8.39 -1.03 -6.45
C LEU A 24 -9.84 -1.49 -6.61
N SER A 25 -10.74 -0.96 -5.79
CA SER A 25 -12.17 -1.29 -5.81
C SER A 25 -13.03 -0.03 -5.78
N ALA A 26 -14.07 -0.01 -6.61
CA ALA A 26 -15.08 1.03 -6.64
C ALA A 26 -16.39 0.51 -7.25
N PRO A 27 -17.54 1.16 -6.97
CA PRO A 27 -18.79 0.90 -7.66
C PRO A 27 -18.70 1.14 -9.18
N GLU A 28 -19.65 0.59 -9.92
CA GLU A 28 -19.74 0.78 -11.38
C GLU A 28 -19.82 2.28 -11.75
N GLY A 29 -19.00 2.70 -12.72
CA GLY A 29 -18.92 4.09 -13.17
C GLY A 29 -18.10 5.02 -12.26
N VAL A 30 -17.56 4.54 -11.13
CA VAL A 30 -16.76 5.36 -10.21
C VAL A 30 -15.29 5.04 -10.36
N LYS A 31 -14.45 6.07 -10.49
CA LYS A 31 -12.98 5.90 -10.47
C LYS A 31 -12.51 5.51 -9.07
N PRO A 32 -11.77 4.40 -8.90
CA PRO A 32 -11.23 4.01 -7.60
C PRO A 32 -10.33 5.06 -6.97
N LEU A 33 -10.41 5.17 -5.64
CA LEU A 33 -9.55 6.05 -4.86
C LEU A 33 -8.12 5.51 -4.82
N THR A 34 -7.14 6.40 -4.92
CA THR A 34 -5.71 6.06 -4.91
C THR A 34 -4.99 6.87 -3.83
N ASP A 35 -3.86 6.35 -3.36
CA ASP A 35 -3.02 7.05 -2.38
C ASP A 35 -2.56 8.42 -2.88
N ASP A 36 -2.26 8.53 -4.17
CA ASP A 36 -1.91 9.82 -4.79
C ASP A 36 -3.06 10.82 -4.75
N ALA A 37 -4.29 10.36 -4.92
CA ALA A 37 -5.47 11.22 -4.87
C ALA A 37 -5.77 11.75 -3.45
N VAL A 38 -5.36 11.04 -2.39
CA VAL A 38 -5.59 11.47 -1.00
C VAL A 38 -4.50 12.39 -0.45
N LYS A 39 -3.30 12.40 -1.04
CA LYS A 39 -2.15 13.24 -0.58
C LYS A 39 -2.50 14.72 -0.36
N PRO A 40 -3.26 15.41 -1.24
CA PRO A 40 -3.59 16.82 -1.03
C PRO A 40 -4.44 17.09 0.22
N PHE A 41 -5.14 16.07 0.73
CA PHE A 41 -6.08 16.21 1.85
C PHE A 41 -5.45 15.91 3.22
N ALA A 42 -4.17 15.54 3.29
CA ALA A 42 -3.49 15.22 4.55
C ALA A 42 -3.50 16.37 5.58
N GLY A 43 -3.60 17.63 5.12
CA GLY A 43 -3.64 18.83 5.97
C GLY A 43 -5.02 19.22 6.51
N LEU A 44 -6.11 18.57 6.08
CA LEU A 44 -7.48 19.00 6.42
C LEU A 44 -7.78 18.88 7.93
N ALA A 45 -7.23 17.87 8.60
CA ALA A 45 -7.45 17.69 10.04
C ALA A 45 -6.90 18.88 10.85
N GLY A 46 -5.67 19.31 10.55
CA GLY A 46 -5.06 20.46 11.20
C GLY A 46 -5.77 21.78 10.90
N LEU A 47 -6.30 21.95 9.68
CA LEU A 47 -7.11 23.12 9.33
C LEU A 47 -8.44 23.14 10.09
N ARG A 48 -9.11 21.99 10.23
CA ARG A 48 -10.35 21.86 11.00
C ARG A 48 -10.15 22.27 12.45
N ASP A 49 -9.05 21.84 13.07
CA ASP A 49 -8.80 22.10 14.49
C ASP A 49 -8.54 23.61 14.74
N LYS A 50 -7.89 24.31 13.80
CA LYS A 50 -7.72 25.79 13.85
C LYS A 50 -9.01 26.60 13.71
N LEU A 51 -10.05 26.04 13.11
CA LEU A 51 -11.35 26.70 12.92
C LEU A 51 -12.29 26.54 14.13
N LYS A 52 -11.89 25.72 15.12
CA LYS A 52 -12.66 25.47 16.35
C LYS A 52 -12.17 26.32 17.54
N GLU A 53 -11.02 26.98 17.41
CA GLU A 53 -10.58 28.08 18.28
C GLU A 53 -11.12 29.41 17.75
#